data_AF-A0A164TNM9-F1
#
_entry.id   AF-A0A164TNM9-F1
#
_cell.length_a   1.000
_cell.length_b   1.000
_cell.length_c   1.000
_cell.angle_alpha   90.00
_cell.angle_beta   90.00
_cell.angle_gamma   90.00
#
_symmetry.space_group_name_H-M   'P 1'
#
loop_
_entity.id
_entity.type
_entity.pdbx_description
1 polymer ?
#
loop_
_entity_poly.entity_id
_entity_poly.type
_entity_poly.pdbx_seq_one_letter_code
_entity_poly.pdbx_strand_id
1 'polypeptide(L)'
;MRNLKKPFHAIQVNTGKQLGKGYFGQVFEGKFNGDLVAVKQMTTTTAQKNIIQREMNTHIELNHVNVVKLLDVDDSADNRFTHLALELCGGTLTDYCEKKLSGPKLPPDELVLYQIANGLHYIHSRNLVHRDIKPENILISMKTPVQMKFSDLSFVKKTHQDIFSQSKIRGTLQWLAPERLVFLSDPENMPADLPDATIKSDTFSSGCVFFYFLTRGTHPFGKNPVTVPANILKKTPGELVSYKQNLAADDVNGRILARLIEDMIQFEEKERVGLPEVIKQLAAVLYGMDKSKCQLRLVEASLGGDYIIRSHPTELILACANEKKLIFYTAENLAIPFSNWREEKEVTCLPLNFGGKRVRSLEWNIIGIQLPAGYGGQFGHNLVVWSYPECEIPFQKEISGYFNEINWNPTRPNLFAAYAVTNRNGKINIFEMEENNLTTTRPVKEFTHRMNCRYLEWNERTKYLASGGDQGINVNNLFIDIWSMDHDMPIYSLEFPLQEEEEEEEEKETFAWRLCTGNGEAEGGIERARKSAKNFTFVIGSMEGVFIWNPLECEQQPRRLSDDTERSPFHRTVDFLQPGALRN
;
A
#
# COMPACT_ATOMS: atom_id res chain seq x y z
N MET A 1 -55.31 -12.78 11.62
CA MET A 1 -54.67 -13.13 10.34
C MET A 1 -53.81 -11.98 9.84
N ARG A 2 -52.49 -12.10 9.97
CA ARG A 2 -51.50 -11.69 8.98
C ARG A 2 -50.28 -12.56 9.25
N ASN A 3 -50.35 -13.78 8.72
CA ASN A 3 -49.21 -14.65 8.50
C ASN A 3 -48.29 -13.93 7.52
N LEU A 4 -47.32 -13.19 8.04
CA LEU A 4 -46.09 -12.92 7.32
C LEU A 4 -45.10 -13.96 7.82
N LYS A 5 -44.86 -15.00 7.01
CA LYS A 5 -43.71 -15.89 7.19
C LYS A 5 -42.48 -14.99 7.36
N LYS A 6 -41.85 -14.98 8.54
CA LYS A 6 -40.51 -14.37 8.69
C LYS A 6 -39.62 -15.04 7.62
N PRO A 7 -38.98 -14.29 6.71
CA PRO A 7 -38.05 -14.88 5.77
C PRO A 7 -36.89 -15.52 6.55
N PHE A 8 -36.22 -16.49 5.94
CA PHE A 8 -35.12 -17.28 6.50
C PHE A 8 -33.85 -16.44 6.81
N HIS A 9 -33.93 -15.49 7.74
CA HIS A 9 -32.83 -14.60 8.16
C HIS A 9 -32.51 -14.71 9.65
N ALA A 10 -32.81 -15.85 10.28
CA ALA A 10 -32.49 -16.07 11.69
C ALA A 10 -31.01 -16.43 11.87
N ILE A 11 -30.37 -15.84 12.89
CA ILE A 11 -29.01 -16.21 13.30
C ILE A 11 -29.05 -17.64 13.83
N GLN A 12 -28.23 -18.53 13.25
CA GLN A 12 -28.10 -19.92 13.70
C GLN A 12 -26.83 -20.07 14.52
N VAL A 13 -26.95 -20.62 15.73
CA VAL A 13 -25.82 -20.81 16.65
C VAL A 13 -25.43 -22.28 16.71
N ASN A 14 -24.17 -22.60 16.44
CA ASN A 14 -23.61 -23.93 16.65
C ASN A 14 -23.07 -24.03 18.08
N THR A 15 -23.93 -24.39 19.03
CA THR A 15 -23.55 -24.54 20.45
C THR A 15 -22.53 -25.65 20.70
N GLY A 16 -22.33 -26.56 19.74
CA GLY A 16 -21.29 -27.60 19.80
C GLY A 16 -19.88 -27.10 19.45
N LYS A 17 -19.74 -25.90 18.88
CA LYS A 17 -18.45 -25.33 18.50
C LYS A 17 -18.27 -23.93 19.08
N GLN A 18 -17.80 -23.89 20.33
CA GLN A 18 -17.42 -22.65 20.99
C GLN A 18 -16.09 -22.13 20.43
N LEU A 19 -16.05 -20.87 20.02
CA LEU A 19 -14.86 -20.17 19.52
C LEU A 19 -14.13 -19.42 20.63
N GLY A 20 -14.85 -18.96 21.66
CA GLY A 20 -14.26 -18.21 22.76
C GLY A 20 -15.22 -17.94 23.91
N LYS A 21 -14.68 -17.38 25.00
CA LYS A 21 -15.44 -16.95 26.17
C LYS A 21 -14.92 -15.59 26.64
N GLY A 22 -15.79 -14.60 26.66
CA GLY A 22 -15.50 -13.25 27.14
C GLY A 22 -16.14 -12.97 28.49
N TYR A 23 -15.96 -11.74 28.97
CA TYR A 23 -16.54 -11.28 30.24
C TYR A 23 -18.08 -11.24 30.22
N PHE A 24 -18.67 -10.86 29.07
CA PHE A 24 -20.12 -10.65 28.94
C PHE A 24 -20.85 -11.78 28.19
N GLY A 25 -20.16 -12.84 27.80
CA GLY A 25 -20.80 -13.89 27.01
C GLY A 25 -19.86 -14.92 26.44
N GLN A 26 -20.44 -15.80 25.63
CA GLN A 26 -19.72 -16.87 24.92
C GLN A 26 -19.80 -16.60 23.42
N VAL A 27 -18.76 -16.98 22.68
CA VAL A 27 -18.73 -16.84 21.23
C VAL A 27 -18.74 -18.22 20.61
N PHE A 28 -19.66 -18.47 19.68
CA PHE A 28 -19.83 -19.72 18.97
C PHE A 28 -19.65 -19.53 17.48
N GLU A 29 -19.33 -20.60 16.76
CA GLU A 29 -19.53 -20.60 15.32
C GLU A 29 -21.04 -20.54 15.04
N GLY A 30 -21.43 -19.87 13.97
CA GLY A 30 -22.81 -19.81 13.55
C GLY A 30 -22.96 -19.59 12.06
N LYS A 31 -24.21 -19.43 11.63
CA LYS A 31 -24.56 -19.06 10.25
C LYS A 31 -25.54 -17.90 10.24
N PHE A 32 -25.33 -16.99 9.31
CA PHE A 32 -26.23 -15.88 9.00
C PHE A 32 -26.34 -15.75 7.49
N ASN A 33 -27.57 -15.79 6.95
CA ASN A 33 -27.84 -15.80 5.50
C ASN A 33 -27.07 -16.85 4.68
N GLY A 34 -26.73 -17.97 5.32
CA GLY A 34 -25.96 -19.08 4.69
C GLY A 34 -24.45 -18.98 4.89
N ASP A 35 -23.93 -17.79 5.23
CA ASP A 35 -22.51 -17.56 5.47
C ASP A 35 -22.10 -17.90 6.90
N LEU A 36 -20.86 -18.36 7.07
CA LEU A 36 -20.27 -18.62 8.39
C LEU A 36 -19.97 -17.31 9.11
N VAL A 37 -20.38 -17.24 10.37
CA VAL A 37 -20.22 -16.06 11.24
C VAL A 37 -19.74 -16.48 12.63
N ALA A 38 -19.22 -15.53 13.40
CA ALA A 38 -19.02 -15.69 14.83
C ALA A 38 -20.24 -15.12 15.56
N VAL A 39 -20.90 -15.91 16.40
CA VAL A 39 -22.08 -15.46 17.16
C VAL A 39 -21.70 -15.25 18.61
N LYS A 40 -21.66 -13.98 19.03
CA LYS A 40 -21.50 -13.61 20.44
C LYS A 40 -22.87 -13.67 21.13
N GLN A 41 -22.99 -14.59 22.07
CA GLN A 41 -24.20 -14.84 22.86
C GLN A 41 -24.07 -14.20 24.23
N MET A 42 -24.95 -13.25 24.53
CA MET A 42 -24.98 -12.49 25.79
C MET A 42 -26.31 -12.74 26.51
N THR A 43 -26.32 -12.75 27.84
CA THR A 43 -27.55 -13.04 28.60
C THR A 43 -28.44 -11.81 28.68
N THR A 44 -29.71 -11.93 28.29
CA THR A 44 -30.65 -10.81 28.22
C THR A 44 -31.26 -10.50 29.59
N THR A 45 -30.43 -10.01 30.52
CA THR A 45 -30.88 -9.52 31.84
C THR A 45 -31.04 -7.99 31.84
N THR A 46 -31.86 -7.44 32.73
CA THR A 46 -32.02 -5.97 32.88
C THR A 46 -30.69 -5.25 33.08
N ALA A 47 -29.74 -5.86 33.81
CA ALA A 47 -28.40 -5.32 34.02
C ALA A 47 -27.53 -5.35 32.75
N GLN A 48 -27.70 -6.35 31.88
CA GLN A 48 -26.92 -6.50 30.66
C GLN A 48 -27.48 -5.76 29.45
N LYS A 49 -28.78 -5.42 29.43
CA LYS A 49 -29.40 -4.68 28.31
C LYS A 49 -28.64 -3.40 27.93
N ASN A 50 -28.22 -2.61 28.93
CA ASN A 50 -27.44 -1.39 28.70
C ASN A 50 -26.05 -1.67 28.11
N ILE A 51 -25.43 -2.81 28.47
CA ILE A 51 -24.13 -3.23 27.94
C ILE A 51 -24.28 -3.70 26.50
N ILE A 52 -25.27 -4.55 26.23
CA ILE A 52 -25.60 -5.06 24.89
C ILE A 52 -25.90 -3.90 23.94
N GLN A 53 -26.77 -2.96 24.36
CA GLN A 53 -27.11 -1.80 23.54
C GLN A 53 -25.89 -0.91 23.26
N ARG A 54 -25.02 -0.70 24.26
CA ARG A 54 -23.78 0.07 24.07
C ARG A 54 -22.84 -0.63 23.10
N GLU A 55 -22.66 -1.94 23.23
CA GLU A 55 -21.81 -2.73 22.35
C GLU A 55 -22.33 -2.69 20.90
N MET A 56 -23.63 -2.88 20.71
CA MET A 56 -24.28 -2.76 19.40
C MET A 56 -24.09 -1.36 18.79
N ASN A 57 -24.39 -0.31 19.55
CA ASN A 57 -24.25 1.06 19.05
C ASN A 57 -22.81 1.39 18.67
N THR A 58 -21.84 0.94 19.47
CA THR A 58 -20.42 1.10 19.16
C THR A 58 -20.04 0.36 17.87
N HIS A 59 -20.51 -0.87 17.68
CA HIS A 59 -20.28 -1.62 16.44
C HIS A 59 -20.89 -0.93 15.21
N ILE A 60 -22.09 -0.36 15.34
CA ILE A 60 -22.75 0.38 14.24
C ILE A 60 -21.99 1.67 13.91
N GLU A 61 -21.41 2.34 14.90
CA GLU A 61 -20.60 3.57 14.72
C GLU A 61 -19.22 3.29 14.08
N LEU A 62 -18.70 2.08 14.20
CA LEU A 62 -17.37 1.70 13.71
C LEU A 62 -17.44 0.88 12.41
N ASN A 63 -16.96 1.48 11.31
CA ASN A 63 -16.76 0.80 10.03
C ASN A 63 -15.31 1.00 9.55
N HIS A 64 -14.45 0.01 9.83
CA HIS A 64 -13.03 0.06 9.47
C HIS A 64 -12.49 -1.33 9.17
N VAL A 65 -11.49 -1.41 8.29
CA VAL A 65 -10.86 -2.68 7.90
C VAL A 65 -10.25 -3.42 9.08
N ASN A 66 -9.68 -2.68 10.05
CA ASN A 66 -9.06 -3.23 11.26
C ASN A 66 -9.99 -3.24 12.50
N VAL A 67 -11.31 -3.28 12.32
CA VAL A 67 -12.30 -3.47 13.39
C VAL A 67 -13.30 -4.54 12.94
N VAL A 68 -13.70 -5.44 13.85
CA VAL A 68 -14.68 -6.50 13.55
C VAL A 68 -16.05 -5.91 13.24
N LYS A 69 -16.63 -6.31 12.11
CA LYS A 69 -17.97 -5.89 11.69
C LYS A 69 -19.08 -6.66 12.40
N LEU A 70 -20.11 -5.94 12.84
CA LEU A 70 -21.41 -6.48 13.21
C LEU A 70 -22.25 -6.65 11.94
N LEU A 71 -22.77 -7.86 11.73
CA LEU A 71 -23.56 -8.23 10.57
C LEU A 71 -25.05 -8.19 10.86
N ASP A 72 -25.46 -8.71 12.02
CA ASP A 72 -26.85 -8.68 12.46
C ASP A 72 -26.99 -8.90 13.97
N VAL A 73 -28.18 -8.64 14.52
CA VAL A 73 -28.55 -8.88 15.91
C VAL A 73 -29.93 -9.53 15.97
N ASP A 74 -30.05 -10.62 16.72
CA ASP A 74 -31.32 -11.29 16.97
C ASP A 74 -31.41 -11.74 18.43
N ASP A 75 -32.62 -11.85 18.95
CA ASP A 75 -32.86 -12.44 20.25
C ASP A 75 -33.15 -13.93 20.08
N SER A 76 -32.63 -14.75 21.00
CA SER A 76 -32.99 -16.17 21.09
C SER A 76 -34.51 -16.36 21.21
N ALA A 77 -35.01 -17.49 20.71
CA ALA A 77 -36.46 -17.78 20.69
C ALA A 77 -37.13 -17.76 22.09
N ASP A 78 -36.37 -18.02 23.15
CA ASP A 78 -36.83 -17.98 24.54
C ASP A 78 -36.51 -16.64 25.25
N ASN A 79 -36.00 -15.65 24.52
CA ASN A 79 -35.57 -14.32 24.98
C ASN A 79 -34.56 -14.35 26.14
N ARG A 80 -33.84 -15.45 26.36
CA ARG A 80 -32.81 -15.54 27.42
C ARG A 80 -31.47 -14.97 26.97
N PHE A 81 -31.23 -14.95 25.67
CA PHE A 81 -29.99 -14.47 25.07
C PHE A 81 -30.24 -13.51 23.93
N THR A 82 -29.32 -12.55 23.77
CA THR A 82 -29.18 -11.72 22.58
C THR A 82 -27.94 -12.20 21.84
N HIS A 83 -28.08 -12.42 20.54
CA HIS A 83 -27.05 -12.92 19.62
C HIS A 83 -26.57 -11.78 18.74
N LEU A 84 -25.27 -11.51 18.76
CA LEU A 84 -24.61 -10.58 17.84
C LEU A 84 -23.88 -11.44 16.79
N ALA A 85 -24.31 -11.40 15.53
CA ALA A 85 -23.61 -12.03 14.43
C ALA A 85 -22.47 -11.10 13.96
N LEU A 86 -21.24 -11.57 14.11
CA LEU A 86 -20.01 -10.86 13.78
C LEU A 86 -19.30 -11.54 12.61
N GLU A 87 -18.49 -10.79 11.86
CA GLU A 87 -17.63 -11.41 10.85
C GLU A 87 -16.71 -12.47 11.48
N LEU A 88 -16.61 -13.64 10.84
CA LEU A 88 -15.77 -14.73 11.32
C LEU A 88 -14.30 -14.50 10.97
N CYS A 89 -13.44 -14.52 11.97
CA CYS A 89 -11.98 -14.50 11.83
C CYS A 89 -11.38 -15.89 12.08
N GLY A 90 -10.13 -16.11 11.63
CA GLY A 90 -9.46 -17.41 11.75
C GLY A 90 -8.98 -17.73 13.17
N GLY A 91 -8.71 -16.71 13.99
CA GLY A 91 -8.29 -16.84 15.39
C GLY A 91 -7.80 -15.51 15.95
N THR A 92 -7.19 -15.56 17.14
CA THR A 92 -6.64 -14.39 17.84
C THR A 92 -5.13 -14.23 17.62
N LEU A 93 -4.59 -13.07 17.99
CA LEU A 93 -3.14 -12.84 18.01
C LEU A 93 -2.43 -13.76 19.04
N THR A 94 -3.12 -14.12 20.13
CA THR A 94 -2.66 -15.16 21.08
C THR A 94 -2.53 -16.51 20.39
N ASP A 95 -3.56 -16.95 19.66
CA ASP A 95 -3.53 -18.25 18.95
C ASP A 95 -2.37 -18.33 17.95
N TYR A 96 -2.06 -17.22 17.29
CA TYR A 96 -0.89 -17.13 16.42
C TYR A 96 0.43 -17.27 17.18
N CYS A 97 0.62 -16.52 18.27
CA CYS A 97 1.86 -16.56 19.06
C CYS A 97 2.06 -17.94 19.72
N GLU A 98 0.97 -18.61 20.10
CA GLU A 98 0.98 -19.96 20.65
C GLU A 98 1.05 -21.07 19.59
N LYS A 99 1.17 -20.72 18.31
CA LYS A 99 1.25 -21.65 17.17
C LYS A 99 0.04 -22.60 17.06
N LYS A 100 -1.13 -22.14 17.53
CA LYS A 100 -2.41 -22.86 17.44
C LYS A 100 -3.15 -22.57 16.13
N LEU A 101 -2.74 -21.53 15.41
CA LEU A 101 -3.38 -21.07 14.19
C LEU A 101 -2.80 -21.78 12.96
N SER A 102 -3.68 -22.31 12.11
CA SER A 102 -3.34 -22.83 10.78
C SER A 102 -3.89 -21.88 9.72
N GLY A 103 -3.14 -21.62 8.65
CA GLY A 103 -3.55 -20.65 7.63
C GLY A 103 -2.39 -20.04 6.84
N PRO A 104 -2.67 -19.03 6.00
CA PRO A 104 -1.65 -18.30 5.27
C PRO A 104 -0.66 -17.63 6.23
N LYS A 105 0.58 -17.47 5.78
CA LYS A 105 1.62 -16.75 6.52
C LYS A 105 1.15 -15.30 6.77
N LEU A 106 1.35 -14.81 7.99
CA LEU A 106 1.10 -13.40 8.29
C LEU A 106 1.97 -12.49 7.40
N PRO A 107 1.51 -11.25 7.14
CA PRO A 107 2.35 -10.25 6.51
C PRO A 107 3.60 -9.93 7.37
N PRO A 108 4.56 -9.16 6.85
CA PRO A 108 5.70 -8.67 7.64
C PRO A 108 5.26 -8.06 8.98
N ASP A 109 6.07 -8.21 10.01
CA ASP A 109 5.73 -7.83 11.37
C ASP A 109 5.35 -6.35 11.46
N GLU A 110 6.04 -5.48 10.73
CA GLU A 110 5.79 -4.05 10.63
C GLU A 110 4.37 -3.74 10.11
N LEU A 111 3.89 -4.52 9.13
CA LEU A 111 2.56 -4.36 8.57
C LEU A 111 1.50 -4.87 9.56
N VAL A 112 1.78 -5.92 10.32
CA VAL A 112 0.91 -6.37 11.41
C VAL A 112 0.78 -5.27 12.47
N LEU A 113 1.90 -4.73 12.95
CA LEU A 113 1.93 -3.65 13.93
C LEU A 113 1.21 -2.40 13.41
N TYR A 114 1.41 -2.06 12.13
CA TYR A 114 0.72 -0.95 11.48
C TYR A 114 -0.80 -1.14 11.48
N GLN A 115 -1.29 -2.32 11.10
CA GLN A 115 -2.73 -2.59 11.09
C GLN A 115 -3.36 -2.49 12.49
N ILE A 116 -2.64 -2.92 13.53
CA ILE A 116 -3.06 -2.77 14.93
C ILE A 116 -3.07 -1.28 15.33
N ALA A 117 -2.01 -0.52 15.03
CA ALA A 117 -2.00 0.92 15.33
C ALA A 117 -3.12 1.66 14.60
N ASN A 118 -3.36 1.32 13.33
CA ASN A 118 -4.35 1.96 12.47
C ASN A 118 -5.78 1.71 12.97
N GLY A 119 -6.12 0.46 13.31
CA GLY A 119 -7.41 0.12 13.90
C GLY A 119 -7.69 0.85 15.20
N LEU A 120 -6.68 0.95 16.08
CA LEU A 120 -6.83 1.63 17.36
C LEU A 120 -6.94 3.15 17.19
N HIS A 121 -6.16 3.72 16.28
CA HIS A 121 -6.25 5.13 15.93
C HIS A 121 -7.63 5.50 15.38
N TYR A 122 -8.23 4.66 14.54
CA TYR A 122 -9.59 4.85 14.03
C TYR A 122 -10.66 4.87 15.15
N ILE A 123 -10.51 4.01 16.15
CA ILE A 123 -11.39 4.02 17.34
C ILE A 123 -11.21 5.34 18.09
N HIS A 124 -9.96 5.74 18.34
CA HIS A 124 -9.63 6.96 19.06
C HIS A 124 -10.08 8.23 18.32
N SER A 125 -10.05 8.25 16.99
CA SER A 125 -10.51 9.39 16.18
C SER A 125 -12.01 9.65 16.29
N ARG A 126 -12.78 8.69 16.82
CA ARG A 126 -14.21 8.83 17.16
C ARG A 126 -14.44 9.20 18.61
N ASN A 127 -13.40 9.64 19.31
CA ASN A 127 -13.44 9.95 20.74
C ASN A 127 -13.83 8.73 21.58
N LEU A 128 -13.48 7.52 21.14
CA LEU A 128 -13.73 6.27 21.85
C LEU A 128 -12.41 5.73 22.43
N VAL A 129 -12.45 5.19 23.64
CA VAL A 129 -11.35 4.44 24.27
C VAL A 129 -11.77 2.97 24.34
N HIS A 130 -10.91 2.05 23.94
CA HIS A 130 -11.18 0.62 23.91
C HIS A 130 -11.13 -0.03 25.29
N ARG A 131 -10.15 0.33 26.13
CA ARG A 131 -10.03 -0.04 27.56
C ARG A 131 -9.67 -1.49 27.90
N ASP A 132 -9.61 -2.39 26.93
CA ASP A 132 -9.19 -3.80 27.10
C ASP A 132 -8.37 -4.28 25.90
N ILE A 133 -7.34 -3.50 25.55
CA ILE A 133 -6.37 -3.86 24.50
C ILE A 133 -5.49 -5.01 25.01
N LYS A 134 -5.55 -6.15 24.32
CA LYS A 134 -4.78 -7.37 24.58
C LYS A 134 -4.76 -8.27 23.35
N PRO A 135 -3.83 -9.23 23.23
CA PRO A 135 -3.70 -10.09 22.06
C PRO A 135 -4.95 -10.94 21.78
N GLU A 136 -5.72 -11.32 22.82
CA GLU A 136 -6.97 -12.08 22.67
C GLU A 136 -8.08 -11.28 21.98
N ASN A 137 -8.04 -9.94 22.07
CA ASN A 137 -9.04 -9.06 21.48
C ASN A 137 -8.64 -8.55 20.08
N ILE A 138 -7.48 -8.97 19.56
CA ILE A 138 -7.04 -8.68 18.18
C ILE A 138 -7.19 -9.96 17.38
N LEU A 139 -8.18 -9.98 16.49
CA LEU A 139 -8.48 -11.12 15.63
C LEU A 139 -7.72 -11.05 14.31
N ILE A 140 -7.45 -12.21 13.73
CA ILE A 140 -6.78 -12.38 12.45
C ILE A 140 -7.82 -12.87 11.44
N SER A 141 -8.22 -12.01 10.50
CA SER A 141 -8.98 -12.42 9.33
C SER A 141 -8.05 -13.06 8.32
N MET A 142 -8.32 -14.33 8.00
CA MET A 142 -7.55 -15.12 7.03
C MET A 142 -7.97 -14.88 5.58
N LYS A 143 -8.95 -14.00 5.34
CA LYS A 143 -9.26 -13.55 3.99
C LYS A 143 -8.05 -12.80 3.44
N THR A 144 -7.72 -12.98 2.16
CA THR A 144 -6.60 -12.26 1.52
C THR A 144 -7.08 -10.89 1.04
N PRO A 145 -6.38 -9.79 1.36
CA PRO A 145 -5.17 -9.71 2.19
C PRO A 145 -5.48 -9.92 3.68
N VAL A 146 -4.56 -10.60 4.40
CA VAL A 146 -4.72 -10.92 5.83
C VAL A 146 -4.84 -9.64 6.67
N GLN A 147 -5.83 -9.59 7.55
CA GLN A 147 -6.18 -8.39 8.32
C GLN A 147 -6.17 -8.62 9.84
N MET A 148 -5.60 -7.69 10.59
CA MET A 148 -5.72 -7.58 12.05
C MET A 148 -6.95 -6.75 12.39
N LYS A 149 -7.83 -7.24 13.27
CA LYS A 149 -9.11 -6.61 13.59
C LYS A 149 -9.35 -6.53 15.09
N PHE A 150 -9.65 -5.34 15.60
CA PHE A 150 -10.09 -5.19 17.00
C PHE A 150 -11.49 -5.77 17.20
N SER A 151 -11.64 -6.51 18.29
CA SER A 151 -12.87 -7.14 18.74
C SER A 151 -13.15 -6.79 20.20
N ASP A 152 -14.28 -7.28 20.72
CA ASP A 152 -14.75 -7.06 22.10
C ASP A 152 -14.89 -5.58 22.49
N LEU A 153 -15.89 -4.93 21.89
CA LEU A 153 -16.20 -3.53 22.11
C LEU A 153 -17.04 -3.29 23.38
N SER A 154 -17.25 -4.31 24.21
CA SER A 154 -18.10 -4.26 25.41
C SER A 154 -17.65 -3.22 26.44
N PHE A 155 -16.35 -2.92 26.47
CA PHE A 155 -15.74 -1.95 27.37
C PHE A 155 -15.53 -0.57 26.77
N VAL A 156 -15.82 -0.40 25.47
CA VAL A 156 -15.58 0.86 24.75
C VAL A 156 -16.44 1.99 25.34
N LYS A 157 -15.84 3.18 25.47
CA LYS A 157 -16.50 4.34 26.06
C LYS A 157 -16.02 5.65 25.43
N LYS A 158 -16.88 6.67 25.41
CA LYS A 158 -16.54 8.02 24.94
C LYS A 158 -15.61 8.74 25.93
N THR A 159 -14.63 9.49 25.41
CA THR A 159 -13.59 10.18 26.19
C THR A 159 -14.10 11.33 27.07
N HIS A 160 -15.28 11.91 26.81
CA HIS A 160 -15.71 13.16 27.45
C HIS A 160 -17.17 13.24 27.95
N GLN A 161 -17.99 12.18 27.84
CA GLN A 161 -19.44 12.31 28.08
C GLN A 161 -19.99 11.55 29.30
N ASP A 162 -19.25 10.65 29.91
CA ASP A 162 -19.76 9.79 30.98
C ASP A 162 -18.93 9.95 32.26
N ILE A 163 -18.93 11.18 32.81
CA ILE A 163 -18.33 11.53 34.11
C ILE A 163 -19.08 10.81 35.26
N PHE A 164 -20.30 10.32 35.01
CA PHE A 164 -21.16 9.70 36.02
C PHE A 164 -21.06 8.17 36.15
N SER A 165 -20.15 7.49 35.42
CA SER A 165 -19.97 6.05 35.60
C SER A 165 -18.86 5.76 36.61
N GLN A 166 -19.22 5.41 37.84
CA GLN A 166 -18.34 4.79 38.83
C GLN A 166 -17.67 3.55 38.20
N SER A 167 -16.43 3.68 37.73
CA SER A 167 -15.80 2.60 36.95
C SER A 167 -14.81 1.85 37.84
N LYS A 168 -15.24 0.69 38.36
CA LYS A 168 -14.31 -0.35 38.84
C LYS A 168 -13.23 -0.59 37.77
N ILE A 169 -12.01 -0.97 38.20
CA ILE A 169 -10.94 -1.37 37.26
C ILE A 169 -11.51 -2.43 36.29
N ARG A 170 -11.54 -2.11 35.01
CA ARG A 170 -11.99 -2.97 33.90
C ARG A 170 -10.83 -3.27 32.97
N GLY A 171 -10.86 -4.45 32.36
CA GLY A 171 -9.81 -4.94 31.50
C GLY A 171 -8.84 -5.88 32.23
N THR A 172 -7.86 -6.35 31.50
CA THR A 172 -6.99 -7.44 31.94
C THR A 172 -5.72 -6.87 32.57
N LEU A 173 -5.55 -7.05 33.89
CA LEU A 173 -4.57 -6.31 34.73
C LEU A 173 -3.15 -6.23 34.15
N GLN A 174 -2.65 -7.31 33.56
CA GLN A 174 -1.29 -7.36 33.02
C GLN A 174 -1.04 -6.42 31.84
N TRP A 175 -2.10 -6.01 31.13
CA TRP A 175 -2.04 -5.13 29.96
C TRP A 175 -2.33 -3.66 30.31
N LEU A 176 -2.75 -3.37 31.54
CA LEU A 176 -3.15 -2.03 31.94
C LEU A 176 -1.94 -1.10 32.10
N ALA A 177 -2.16 0.17 31.73
CA ALA A 177 -1.19 1.23 31.93
C ALA A 177 -0.96 1.54 33.43
N PRO A 178 0.22 2.07 33.81
CA PRO A 178 0.60 2.31 35.21
C PRO A 178 -0.43 3.15 35.96
N GLU A 179 -0.93 4.24 35.34
CA GLU A 179 -1.93 5.15 35.91
C GLU A 179 -3.24 4.44 36.30
N ARG A 180 -3.54 3.30 35.66
CA ARG A 180 -4.73 2.48 35.96
C ARG A 180 -4.48 1.44 37.06
N LEU A 181 -3.21 1.14 37.36
CA LEU A 181 -2.79 0.13 38.33
C LEU A 181 -2.43 0.71 39.70
N VAL A 182 -2.12 2.02 39.81
CA VAL A 182 -1.64 2.66 41.05
C VAL A 182 -2.52 2.33 42.26
N PHE A 183 -3.84 2.27 42.07
CA PHE A 183 -4.84 1.98 43.11
C PHE A 183 -4.80 0.56 43.69
N LEU A 184 -4.14 -0.39 43.01
CA LEU A 184 -3.89 -1.72 43.57
C LEU A 184 -2.88 -1.68 44.71
N SER A 185 -2.08 -0.60 44.80
CA SER A 185 -1.03 -0.42 45.80
C SER A 185 -1.55 0.10 47.13
N ASP A 186 -2.73 0.72 47.13
CA ASP A 186 -3.39 1.26 48.33
C ASP A 186 -4.92 1.05 48.23
N PRO A 187 -5.40 -0.19 48.48
CA PRO A 187 -6.82 -0.51 48.41
C PRO A 187 -7.64 0.11 49.55
N GLU A 188 -7.00 0.51 50.66
CA GLU A 188 -7.67 1.12 51.82
C GLU A 188 -8.00 2.60 51.58
N ASN A 189 -7.18 3.33 50.82
CA ASN A 189 -7.41 4.73 50.44
C ASN A 189 -7.84 4.91 48.98
N MET A 190 -8.46 3.89 48.37
CA MET A 190 -8.90 3.97 46.98
C MET A 190 -9.94 5.10 46.81
N PRO A 191 -9.73 6.07 45.91
CA PRO A 191 -10.69 7.14 45.68
C PRO A 191 -12.03 6.57 45.19
N ALA A 192 -13.12 7.22 45.58
CA ALA A 192 -14.48 6.83 45.18
C ALA A 192 -14.65 6.78 43.65
N ASP A 193 -13.91 7.63 42.93
CA ASP A 193 -13.82 7.66 41.48
C ASP A 193 -12.40 7.29 41.02
N LEU A 194 -12.27 6.16 40.34
CA LEU A 194 -11.03 5.75 39.67
C LEU A 194 -10.86 6.55 38.37
N PRO A 195 -9.62 6.92 37.98
CA PRO A 195 -9.37 7.58 36.70
C PRO A 195 -9.87 6.70 35.57
N ASP A 196 -10.63 7.31 34.65
CA ASP A 196 -11.11 6.59 33.48
C ASP A 196 -9.95 6.25 32.54
N ALA A 197 -10.11 5.21 31.75
CA ALA A 197 -9.13 4.87 30.73
C ALA A 197 -9.05 6.01 29.70
N THR A 198 -7.83 6.34 29.28
CA THR A 198 -7.54 7.37 28.29
C THR A 198 -7.08 6.75 26.97
N ILE A 199 -7.10 7.53 25.89
CA ILE A 199 -6.44 7.18 24.61
C ILE A 199 -4.97 6.79 24.85
N LYS A 200 -4.27 7.50 25.76
CA LYS A 200 -2.88 7.19 26.10
C LYS A 200 -2.74 5.87 26.84
N SER A 201 -3.69 5.49 27.70
CA SER A 201 -3.68 4.19 28.38
C SER A 201 -3.84 3.02 27.40
N ASP A 202 -4.65 3.19 26.35
CA ASP A 202 -4.74 2.23 25.24
C ASP A 202 -3.43 2.16 24.44
N THR A 203 -2.74 3.29 24.22
CA THR A 203 -1.41 3.30 23.55
C THR A 203 -0.39 2.48 24.33
N PHE A 204 -0.35 2.60 25.66
CA PHE A 204 0.55 1.79 26.51
C PHE A 204 0.26 0.30 26.35
N SER A 205 -1.03 -0.05 26.43
CA SER A 205 -1.50 -1.43 26.29
C SER A 205 -1.12 -1.99 24.91
N SER A 206 -1.28 -1.19 23.85
CA SER A 206 -0.86 -1.55 22.49
C SER A 206 0.66 -1.72 22.35
N GLY A 207 1.46 -0.89 23.03
CA GLY A 207 2.92 -1.06 23.06
C GLY A 207 3.34 -2.39 23.69
N CYS A 208 2.63 -2.82 24.74
CA CYS A 208 2.83 -4.14 25.34
C CYS A 208 2.45 -5.27 24.38
N VAL A 209 1.34 -5.13 23.64
CA VAL A 209 0.91 -6.08 22.60
C VAL A 209 1.90 -6.15 21.45
N PHE A 210 2.49 -5.03 21.03
CA PHE A 210 3.50 -5.00 19.97
C PHE A 210 4.70 -5.84 20.35
N PHE A 211 5.21 -5.67 21.57
CA PHE A 211 6.30 -6.46 22.09
C PHE A 211 5.95 -7.95 22.20
N TYR A 212 4.75 -8.25 22.70
CA TYR A 212 4.23 -9.62 22.77
C TYR A 212 4.20 -10.30 21.40
N PHE A 213 3.73 -9.60 20.37
CA PHE A 213 3.72 -10.09 19.01
C PHE A 213 5.14 -10.33 18.48
N LEU A 214 6.03 -9.33 18.55
CA LEU A 214 7.41 -9.44 18.04
C LEU A 214 8.19 -10.60 18.68
N THR A 215 8.01 -10.80 19.98
CA THR A 215 8.66 -11.88 20.74
C THR A 215 7.91 -13.21 20.71
N ARG A 216 6.78 -13.26 19.99
CA ARG A 216 5.92 -14.45 19.87
C ARG A 216 5.49 -15.00 21.23
N GLY A 217 5.10 -14.13 22.16
CA GLY A 217 4.44 -14.55 23.41
C GLY A 217 4.96 -13.91 24.70
N THR A 218 5.96 -13.02 24.67
CA THR A 218 6.56 -12.47 25.89
C THR A 218 6.03 -11.08 26.20
N HIS A 219 5.58 -10.84 27.43
CA HIS A 219 5.18 -9.50 27.87
C HIS A 219 6.41 -8.66 28.27
N PRO A 220 6.49 -7.35 27.96
CA PRO A 220 7.71 -6.55 28.21
C PRO A 220 8.10 -6.46 29.70
N PHE A 221 7.11 -6.62 30.58
CA PHE A 221 7.28 -6.57 32.03
C PHE A 221 7.40 -7.94 32.70
N GLY A 222 7.65 -9.01 31.94
CA GLY A 222 7.97 -10.34 32.46
C GLY A 222 7.02 -11.44 32.00
N LYS A 223 7.46 -12.70 32.17
CA LYS A 223 6.77 -13.89 31.65
C LYS A 223 5.59 -14.37 32.49
N ASN A 224 5.50 -13.96 33.75
CA ASN A 224 4.44 -14.39 34.66
C ASN A 224 3.33 -13.31 34.75
N PRO A 225 2.12 -13.57 34.23
CA PRO A 225 0.94 -12.71 34.31
C PRO A 225 0.69 -12.06 35.68
N VAL A 226 0.95 -12.81 36.76
CA VAL A 226 0.67 -12.38 38.14
C VAL A 226 1.65 -11.30 38.59
N THR A 227 2.91 -11.37 38.16
CA THR A 227 3.96 -10.41 38.57
C THR A 227 4.01 -9.18 37.67
N VAL A 228 3.46 -9.27 36.45
CA VAL A 228 3.49 -8.18 35.46
C VAL A 228 2.93 -6.86 36.01
N PRO A 229 1.74 -6.80 36.65
CA PRO A 229 1.22 -5.53 37.18
C PRO A 229 2.18 -4.85 38.18
N ALA A 230 2.83 -5.65 39.04
CA ALA A 230 3.81 -5.13 40.00
C ALA A 230 5.07 -4.61 39.29
N ASN A 231 5.51 -5.27 38.21
CA ASN A 231 6.67 -4.83 37.42
C ASN A 231 6.38 -3.56 36.60
N ILE A 232 5.14 -3.38 36.14
CA ILE A 232 4.68 -2.13 35.51
C ILE A 232 4.78 -0.98 36.51
N LEU A 233 4.26 -1.16 37.74
CA LEU A 233 4.32 -0.15 38.80
C LEU A 233 5.75 0.16 39.25
N LYS A 234 6.64 -0.85 39.28
CA LYS A 234 8.08 -0.68 39.56
C LYS A 234 8.86 -0.04 38.42
N LYS A 235 8.23 0.19 37.28
CA LYS A 235 8.84 0.76 36.07
C LYS A 235 9.98 -0.11 35.49
N THR A 236 9.84 -1.43 35.52
CA THR A 236 10.89 -2.39 35.13
C THR A 236 10.50 -3.25 33.91
N PRO A 237 10.67 -2.76 32.66
CA PRO A 237 10.41 -3.54 31.45
C PRO A 237 11.59 -4.46 31.11
N GLY A 238 11.92 -5.40 32.01
CA GLY A 238 13.16 -6.19 31.93
C GLY A 238 13.29 -7.03 30.65
N GLU A 239 12.18 -7.56 30.12
CA GLU A 239 12.21 -8.35 28.88
C GLU A 239 12.49 -7.46 27.65
N LEU A 240 11.98 -6.21 27.63
CA LEU A 240 12.28 -5.25 26.56
C LEU A 240 13.76 -4.84 26.58
N VAL A 241 14.33 -4.63 27.76
CA VAL A 241 15.76 -4.32 27.92
C VAL A 241 16.61 -5.47 27.39
N SER A 242 16.29 -6.71 27.78
CA SER A 242 17.00 -7.89 27.30
C SER A 242 16.87 -8.07 25.79
N TYR A 243 15.67 -7.87 25.24
CA TYR A 243 15.43 -7.92 23.79
C TYR A 243 16.34 -6.93 23.04
N LYS A 244 16.38 -5.65 23.47
CA LYS A 244 17.23 -4.62 22.85
C LYS A 244 18.72 -4.99 22.86
N GLN A 245 19.21 -5.60 23.94
CA GLN A 245 20.61 -6.03 24.08
C GLN A 245 20.97 -7.21 23.17
N ASN A 246 19.98 -8.04 22.84
CA ASN A 246 20.16 -9.26 22.03
C ASN A 246 19.89 -9.05 20.54
N LEU A 247 19.47 -7.86 20.11
CA LEU A 247 19.30 -7.52 18.69
C LEU A 247 20.66 -7.58 17.97
N ALA A 248 20.68 -8.16 16.77
CA ALA A 248 21.87 -8.21 15.93
C ALA A 248 22.33 -6.79 15.56
N ALA A 249 23.64 -6.59 15.40
CA ALA A 249 24.21 -5.27 15.13
C ALA A 249 23.72 -4.66 13.81
N ASP A 250 23.32 -5.48 12.85
CA ASP A 250 22.76 -5.12 11.54
C ASP A 250 21.22 -5.06 11.52
N ASP A 251 20.53 -5.45 12.60
CA ASP A 251 19.06 -5.38 12.69
C ASP A 251 18.56 -3.95 12.99
N VAL A 252 18.59 -3.11 11.96
CA VAL A 252 18.14 -1.71 12.02
C VAL A 252 16.65 -1.61 12.32
N ASN A 253 15.81 -2.48 11.71
CA ASN A 253 14.37 -2.46 11.91
C ASN A 253 13.99 -2.87 13.33
N GLY A 254 14.60 -3.93 13.87
CA GLY A 254 14.40 -4.36 15.25
C GLY A 254 14.71 -3.24 16.25
N ARG A 255 15.75 -2.44 16.00
CA ARG A 255 16.08 -1.27 16.84
C ARG A 255 15.03 -0.16 16.75
N ILE A 256 14.55 0.16 15.54
CA ILE A 256 13.51 1.17 15.35
C ILE A 256 12.21 0.73 16.06
N LEU A 257 11.78 -0.51 15.85
CA LEU A 257 10.57 -1.05 16.48
C LEU A 257 10.70 -1.13 18.01
N ALA A 258 11.87 -1.53 18.54
CA ALA A 258 12.09 -1.55 19.98
C ALA A 258 12.04 -0.16 20.62
N ARG A 259 12.60 0.86 19.94
CA ARG A 259 12.52 2.26 20.37
C ARG A 259 11.09 2.78 20.33
N LEU A 260 10.36 2.47 19.26
CA LEU A 260 8.95 2.83 19.14
C LEU A 260 8.10 2.22 20.27
N ILE A 261 8.33 0.95 20.60
CA ILE A 261 7.66 0.29 21.73
C ILE A 261 7.99 0.99 23.05
N GLU A 262 9.26 1.35 23.27
CA GLU A 262 9.70 2.10 24.45
C GLU A 262 8.98 3.45 24.58
N ASP A 263 8.79 4.17 23.47
CA ASP A 263 8.03 5.43 23.42
C ASP A 263 6.53 5.22 23.69
N MET A 264 5.96 4.07 23.28
CA MET A 264 4.55 3.70 23.53
C MET A 264 4.30 3.30 24.98
N ILE A 265 5.27 2.70 25.67
CA ILE A 265 5.12 2.21 27.05
C ILE A 265 5.69 3.17 28.11
N GLN A 266 5.87 4.45 27.78
CA GLN A 266 6.28 5.47 28.75
C GLN A 266 5.30 5.52 29.94
N PHE A 267 5.86 5.65 31.14
CA PHE A 267 5.10 5.55 32.39
C PHE A 267 4.21 6.77 32.63
N GLU A 268 4.70 7.96 32.29
CA GLU A 268 3.94 9.20 32.38
C GLU A 268 3.14 9.39 31.08
N GLU A 269 1.81 9.58 31.16
CA GLU A 269 0.94 9.69 29.98
C GLU A 269 1.37 10.78 29.00
N LYS A 270 1.90 11.90 29.51
CA LYS A 270 2.35 13.06 28.71
C LYS A 270 3.58 12.77 27.85
N GLU A 271 4.45 11.87 28.32
CA GLU A 271 5.69 11.49 27.60
C GLU A 271 5.42 10.38 26.59
N ARG A 272 4.27 9.70 26.72
CA ARG A 272 3.86 8.59 25.86
C ARG A 272 3.56 9.10 24.46
N VAL A 273 4.12 8.46 23.43
CA VAL A 273 3.87 8.82 22.03
C VAL A 273 2.37 8.72 21.67
N GLY A 274 1.91 9.51 20.71
CA GLY A 274 0.55 9.40 20.17
C GLY A 274 0.48 8.40 19.02
N LEU A 275 -0.63 7.67 18.87
CA LEU A 275 -0.81 6.74 17.75
C LEU A 275 -0.58 7.33 16.35
N PRO A 276 -0.92 8.61 16.05
CA PRO A 276 -0.57 9.21 14.75
C PRO A 276 0.94 9.18 14.46
N GLU A 277 1.77 9.46 15.47
CA GLU A 277 3.22 9.43 15.33
C GLU A 277 3.74 7.99 15.27
N VAL A 278 3.13 7.06 16.03
CA VAL A 278 3.42 5.61 15.93
C VAL A 278 3.18 5.11 14.50
N ILE A 279 2.02 5.42 13.93
CA ILE A 279 1.65 5.08 12.57
C ILE A 279 2.68 5.66 11.60
N LYS A 280 3.11 6.91 11.79
CA LYS A 280 4.10 7.56 10.94
C LYS A 280 5.50 6.94 11.02
N GLN A 281 5.92 6.47 12.18
CA GLN A 281 7.20 5.77 12.30
C GLN A 281 7.14 4.38 11.69
N LEU A 282 6.06 3.62 11.94
CA LEU A 282 5.84 2.30 11.29
C LEU A 282 5.76 2.44 9.78
N ALA A 283 5.08 3.48 9.32
CA ALA A 283 5.03 3.87 7.92
C ALA A 283 6.44 4.03 7.34
N ALA A 284 7.29 4.83 7.99
CA ALA A 284 8.66 5.06 7.54
C ALA A 284 9.48 3.76 7.46
N VAL A 285 9.29 2.83 8.41
CA VAL A 285 9.92 1.49 8.35
C VAL A 285 9.37 0.69 7.16
N LEU A 286 8.06 0.74 6.92
CA LEU A 286 7.42 0.11 5.75
C LEU A 286 7.88 0.73 4.41
N TYR A 287 8.15 2.04 4.37
CA TYR A 287 8.64 2.76 3.18
C TYR A 287 10.15 2.62 2.95
N GLY A 288 10.93 2.40 4.03
CA GLY A 288 12.35 2.11 3.97
C GLY A 288 12.65 0.70 3.45
N MET A 289 11.65 -0.20 3.50
CA MET A 289 11.64 -1.39 2.67
C MET A 289 11.38 -0.98 1.22
N ASP A 290 12.39 -1.19 0.37
CA ASP A 290 12.33 -1.22 -1.10
C ASP A 290 10.88 -1.23 -1.64
N LYS A 291 10.40 -0.04 -2.03
CA LYS A 291 8.99 0.25 -2.40
C LYS A 291 8.43 -0.76 -3.41
N SER A 292 9.30 -1.31 -4.23
CA SER A 292 9.01 -2.36 -5.20
C SER A 292 8.47 -3.63 -4.51
N LYS A 293 9.09 -4.15 -3.44
CA LYS A 293 8.80 -5.52 -2.95
C LYS A 293 7.44 -5.69 -2.28
N CYS A 294 6.94 -4.70 -1.54
CA CYS A 294 5.61 -4.79 -0.91
C CYS A 294 4.48 -4.51 -1.92
N GLN A 295 4.68 -3.56 -2.83
CA GLN A 295 3.74 -3.28 -3.92
C GLN A 295 3.64 -4.47 -4.88
N LEU A 296 4.79 -5.04 -5.29
CA LEU A 296 4.87 -6.19 -6.19
C LEU A 296 4.19 -7.44 -5.59
N ARG A 297 4.37 -7.75 -4.30
CA ARG A 297 3.76 -8.96 -3.69
C ARG A 297 2.23 -8.93 -3.64
N LEU A 298 1.64 -7.77 -3.37
CA LEU A 298 0.18 -7.59 -3.36
C LEU A 298 -0.41 -7.60 -4.78
N VAL A 299 0.30 -6.96 -5.71
CA VAL A 299 -0.07 -6.94 -7.14
C VAL A 299 0.08 -8.34 -7.75
N GLU A 300 1.13 -9.09 -7.42
CA GLU A 300 1.32 -10.50 -7.81
C GLU A 300 0.19 -11.38 -7.33
N ALA A 301 -0.21 -11.25 -6.06
CA ALA A 301 -1.31 -12.03 -5.52
C ALA A 301 -2.67 -11.70 -6.19
N SER A 302 -2.87 -10.46 -6.66
CA SER A 302 -4.15 -9.97 -7.16
C SER A 302 -4.33 -10.08 -8.67
N LEU A 303 -3.26 -9.83 -9.45
CA LEU A 303 -3.26 -9.93 -10.90
C LEU A 303 -2.74 -11.29 -11.37
N GLY A 304 -1.65 -11.79 -10.78
CA GLY A 304 -0.88 -12.92 -11.28
C GLY A 304 -0.27 -12.67 -12.67
N GLY A 305 0.78 -13.42 -13.02
CA GLY A 305 1.42 -13.36 -14.35
C GLY A 305 2.22 -12.07 -14.58
N ASP A 306 2.45 -11.72 -15.84
CA ASP A 306 3.10 -10.47 -16.25
C ASP A 306 2.15 -9.27 -16.08
N TYR A 307 2.58 -8.24 -15.34
CA TYR A 307 1.81 -7.02 -15.09
C TYR A 307 2.68 -5.76 -15.24
N ILE A 308 2.02 -4.61 -15.44
CA ILE A 308 2.65 -3.29 -15.45
C ILE A 308 1.99 -2.43 -14.37
N ILE A 309 2.81 -1.62 -13.70
CA ILE A 309 2.40 -0.73 -12.61
C ILE A 309 2.77 0.71 -12.96
N ARG A 310 1.85 1.66 -12.66
CA ARG A 310 2.11 3.10 -12.73
C ARG A 310 1.46 3.87 -11.59
N SER A 311 2.28 4.69 -10.94
CA SER A 311 1.84 5.65 -9.93
C SER A 311 1.16 6.84 -10.60
N HIS A 312 0.00 7.23 -10.08
CA HIS A 312 -0.69 8.43 -10.48
C HIS A 312 0.16 9.67 -10.14
N PRO A 313 0.15 10.71 -11.00
CA PRO A 313 1.09 11.84 -10.89
C PRO A 313 0.86 12.74 -9.67
N THR A 314 -0.39 12.89 -9.20
CA THR A 314 -0.76 13.86 -8.15
C THR A 314 -1.48 13.22 -6.94
N GLU A 315 -2.38 12.26 -7.17
CA GLU A 315 -3.06 11.46 -6.14
C GLU A 315 -2.31 10.16 -5.76
N LEU A 316 -2.54 9.64 -4.55
CA LEU A 316 -1.99 8.36 -4.08
C LEU A 316 -2.76 7.16 -4.67
N ILE A 317 -2.59 6.97 -5.98
CA ILE A 317 -3.23 5.89 -6.73
C ILE A 317 -2.16 5.11 -7.50
N LEU A 318 -2.31 3.80 -7.54
CA LEU A 318 -1.49 2.89 -8.31
C LEU A 318 -2.38 2.20 -9.36
N ALA A 319 -2.14 2.47 -10.63
CA ALA A 319 -2.74 1.70 -11.71
C ALA A 319 -1.91 0.43 -11.96
N CYS A 320 -2.58 -0.72 -12.02
CA CYS A 320 -1.93 -2.00 -12.29
C CYS A 320 -2.72 -2.75 -13.36
N ALA A 321 -2.05 -3.14 -14.44
CA ALA A 321 -2.69 -3.82 -15.57
C ALA A 321 -1.99 -5.15 -15.89
N ASN A 322 -2.76 -6.17 -16.23
CA ASN A 322 -2.27 -7.39 -16.87
C ASN A 322 -3.12 -7.73 -18.11
N GLU A 323 -2.94 -8.92 -18.69
CA GLU A 323 -3.69 -9.36 -19.88
C GLU A 323 -5.21 -9.47 -19.68
N LYS A 324 -5.71 -9.49 -18.42
CA LYS A 324 -7.12 -9.75 -18.08
C LYS A 324 -7.86 -8.56 -17.51
N LYS A 325 -7.18 -7.70 -16.76
CA LYS A 325 -7.81 -6.61 -16.01
C LYS A 325 -6.86 -5.44 -15.73
N LEU A 326 -7.43 -4.24 -15.63
CA LEU A 326 -6.82 -3.03 -15.09
C LEU A 326 -7.45 -2.76 -13.71
N ILE A 327 -6.63 -2.54 -12.70
CA ILE A 327 -7.05 -2.28 -11.33
C ILE A 327 -6.42 -0.96 -10.87
N PHE A 328 -7.23 -0.07 -10.30
CA PHE A 328 -6.76 1.11 -9.60
C PHE A 328 -6.74 0.86 -8.10
N TYR A 329 -5.56 0.89 -7.50
CA TYR A 329 -5.40 0.85 -6.06
C TYR A 329 -5.28 2.26 -5.51
N THR A 330 -6.21 2.64 -4.64
CA THR A 330 -6.17 3.93 -3.94
C THR A 330 -5.51 3.77 -2.56
N ALA A 331 -5.16 4.89 -1.93
CA ALA A 331 -4.60 4.93 -0.57
C ALA A 331 -5.46 4.20 0.49
N GLU A 332 -6.76 3.98 0.24
CA GLU A 332 -7.64 3.22 1.14
C GLU A 332 -7.61 1.70 0.87
N ASN A 333 -7.23 1.29 -0.35
CA ASN A 333 -7.22 -0.11 -0.81
C ASN A 333 -5.85 -0.78 -0.76
N LEU A 334 -4.82 -0.02 -0.39
CA LEU A 334 -3.51 -0.53 -0.02
C LEU A 334 -3.16 0.03 1.34
N ALA A 335 -2.67 -0.84 2.22
CA ALA A 335 -2.01 -0.46 3.45
C ALA A 335 -0.76 0.40 3.17
N ILE A 336 -0.97 1.66 2.82
CA ILE A 336 0.01 2.73 2.66
C ILE A 336 -0.56 3.94 3.42
N PRO A 337 0.01 4.35 4.57
CA PRO A 337 -0.48 5.46 5.41
C PRO A 337 -0.54 6.77 4.61
N PHE A 338 -1.44 7.73 4.87
CA PHE A 338 -1.42 8.60 6.04
C PHE A 338 -2.75 9.37 6.25
N SER A 339 -3.39 9.13 7.39
CA SER A 339 -3.86 10.11 8.40
C SER A 339 -4.72 11.34 8.04
N ASN A 340 -5.46 11.41 6.92
CA ASN A 340 -6.69 12.23 6.76
C ASN A 340 -7.19 12.20 5.31
N TRP A 341 -8.01 11.22 4.93
CA TRP A 341 -8.57 11.16 3.57
C TRP A 341 -10.08 11.01 3.73
N ARG A 342 -10.82 12.06 3.33
CA ARG A 342 -12.27 12.06 3.21
C ARG A 342 -12.59 11.80 1.74
N GLU A 343 -13.58 10.93 1.55
CA GLU A 343 -14.25 10.48 0.32
C GLU A 343 -13.72 9.18 -0.29
N GLU A 344 -14.62 8.18 -0.31
CA GLU A 344 -14.46 6.84 -0.86
C GLU A 344 -14.11 6.92 -2.37
N LYS A 345 -13.01 6.29 -2.78
CA LYS A 345 -12.84 5.85 -4.18
C LYS A 345 -12.61 4.34 -4.17
N GLU A 346 -13.62 3.58 -4.57
CA GLU A 346 -13.61 2.11 -4.66
C GLU A 346 -12.46 1.61 -5.57
N VAL A 347 -11.98 0.38 -5.32
CA VAL A 347 -11.10 -0.31 -6.29
C VAL A 347 -11.90 -0.56 -7.55
N THR A 348 -11.66 0.24 -8.59
CA THR A 348 -12.28 -0.04 -9.88
C THR A 348 -11.48 -1.11 -10.61
N CYS A 349 -12.11 -2.26 -10.82
CA CYS A 349 -11.57 -3.35 -11.64
C CYS A 349 -12.24 -3.31 -13.02
N LEU A 350 -11.44 -3.13 -14.06
CA LEU A 350 -11.90 -3.09 -15.44
C LEU A 350 -11.43 -4.35 -16.18
N PRO A 351 -12.35 -5.23 -16.61
CA PRO A 351 -11.98 -6.37 -17.42
C PRO A 351 -11.45 -5.89 -18.77
N LEU A 352 -10.31 -6.43 -19.18
CA LEU A 352 -9.68 -6.13 -20.45
C LEU A 352 -10.01 -7.26 -21.42
N ASN A 353 -10.81 -6.97 -22.44
CA ASN A 353 -11.23 -7.95 -23.45
C ASN A 353 -10.40 -7.80 -24.74
N PHE A 354 -9.07 -7.87 -24.62
CA PHE A 354 -8.15 -7.76 -25.76
C PHE A 354 -7.63 -9.11 -26.24
N GLY A 355 -8.37 -10.20 -26.00
CA GLY A 355 -7.99 -11.54 -26.45
C GLY A 355 -6.73 -12.11 -25.78
N GLY A 356 -6.47 -11.74 -24.52
CA GLY A 356 -5.31 -12.23 -23.75
C GLY A 356 -3.98 -11.58 -24.15
N LYS A 357 -4.01 -10.41 -24.79
CA LYS A 357 -2.81 -9.65 -25.14
C LYS A 357 -2.12 -9.07 -23.91
N ARG A 358 -0.79 -9.19 -23.84
CA ARG A 358 0.03 -8.59 -22.78
C ARG A 358 0.04 -7.07 -22.87
N VAL A 359 -0.14 -6.38 -21.74
CA VAL A 359 0.07 -4.92 -21.64
C VAL A 359 1.57 -4.64 -21.78
N ARG A 360 1.94 -3.75 -22.71
CA ARG A 360 3.33 -3.40 -23.02
C ARG A 360 3.74 -2.04 -22.46
N SER A 361 2.81 -1.10 -22.43
CA SER A 361 3.02 0.23 -21.89
C SER A 361 1.75 0.73 -21.22
N LEU A 362 1.88 1.51 -20.16
CA LEU A 362 0.80 2.10 -19.38
C LEU A 362 1.36 3.43 -18.89
N GLU A 363 0.69 4.56 -19.12
CA GLU A 363 1.20 5.87 -18.69
C GLU A 363 0.09 6.85 -18.33
N TRP A 364 0.22 7.52 -17.19
CA TRP A 364 -0.71 8.57 -16.79
C TRP A 364 -0.46 9.85 -17.59
N ASN A 365 -1.54 10.53 -17.97
CA ASN A 365 -1.38 11.93 -18.36
C ASN A 365 -0.95 12.77 -17.15
N ILE A 366 -0.37 13.94 -17.39
CA ILE A 366 0.23 14.78 -16.34
C ILE A 366 -0.78 15.19 -15.25
N ILE A 367 -2.06 15.30 -15.64
CA ILE A 367 -3.14 15.73 -14.75
C ILE A 367 -3.72 14.54 -13.95
N GLY A 368 -3.44 13.29 -14.36
CA GLY A 368 -3.92 12.08 -13.70
C GLY A 368 -5.34 11.63 -14.06
N ILE A 369 -5.96 12.23 -15.07
CA ILE A 369 -7.36 11.96 -15.45
C ILE A 369 -7.49 10.96 -16.61
N GLN A 370 -6.37 10.61 -17.25
CA GLN A 370 -6.35 9.67 -18.35
C GLN A 370 -5.16 8.74 -18.25
N LEU A 371 -5.38 7.52 -18.71
CA LEU A 371 -4.41 6.44 -18.65
C LEU A 371 -4.40 5.67 -19.98
N PRO A 372 -3.61 6.10 -20.97
CA PRO A 372 -3.32 5.30 -22.14
C PRO A 372 -2.57 4.02 -21.78
N ALA A 373 -2.99 2.91 -22.39
CA ALA A 373 -2.24 1.65 -22.37
C ALA A 373 -2.12 1.05 -23.76
N GLY A 374 -0.95 0.47 -23.99
CA GLY A 374 -0.58 -0.23 -25.20
C GLY A 374 -0.59 -1.74 -24.99
N TYR A 375 -1.21 -2.47 -25.90
CA TYR A 375 -1.33 -3.93 -25.86
C TYR A 375 -0.52 -4.59 -26.96
N GLY A 376 0.24 -5.63 -26.60
CA GLY A 376 1.05 -6.42 -27.53
C GLY A 376 0.24 -7.54 -28.18
N GLY A 377 0.19 -7.56 -29.51
CA GLY A 377 -0.40 -8.65 -30.29
C GLY A 377 -0.41 -8.35 -31.79
N GLN A 378 -0.49 -9.39 -32.61
CA GLN A 378 -0.34 -9.29 -34.07
C GLN A 378 -1.61 -8.74 -34.78
N PHE A 379 -2.79 -8.79 -34.14
CA PHE A 379 -4.09 -8.37 -34.68
C PHE A 379 -5.00 -7.76 -33.59
N GLY A 380 -5.72 -6.66 -33.85
CA GLY A 380 -6.74 -6.04 -32.98
C GLY A 380 -6.35 -4.71 -32.32
N HIS A 381 -7.25 -4.09 -31.54
CA HIS A 381 -6.98 -2.84 -30.81
C HIS A 381 -5.72 -2.95 -29.94
N ASN A 382 -4.77 -2.04 -30.17
CA ASN A 382 -3.44 -2.07 -29.55
C ASN A 382 -3.16 -0.80 -28.73
N LEU A 383 -4.02 0.22 -28.82
CA LEU A 383 -3.97 1.43 -28.00
C LEU A 383 -5.37 1.74 -27.46
N VAL A 384 -5.48 1.89 -26.14
CA VAL A 384 -6.72 2.25 -25.45
C VAL A 384 -6.41 3.32 -24.42
N VAL A 385 -7.31 4.30 -24.28
CA VAL A 385 -7.23 5.34 -23.25
C VAL A 385 -8.39 5.15 -22.31
N TRP A 386 -8.11 5.02 -21.01
CA TRP A 386 -9.12 5.08 -19.96
C TRP A 386 -9.25 6.50 -19.41
N SER A 387 -10.46 6.91 -19.06
CA SER A 387 -10.67 8.04 -18.17
C SER A 387 -10.56 7.60 -16.70
N TYR A 388 -10.15 8.51 -15.85
CA TYR A 388 -10.15 8.35 -14.41
C TYR A 388 -10.72 9.63 -13.77
N PRO A 389 -11.63 9.52 -12.79
CA PRO A 389 -12.09 8.30 -12.10
C PRO A 389 -13.22 7.52 -12.79
N GLU A 390 -13.82 8.03 -13.86
CA GLU A 390 -15.04 7.49 -14.45
C GLU A 390 -14.85 6.10 -15.10
N CYS A 391 -13.59 5.72 -15.38
CA CYS A 391 -13.23 4.40 -15.89
C CYS A 391 -13.89 4.05 -17.25
N GLU A 392 -14.23 5.08 -18.03
CA GLU A 392 -14.75 4.94 -19.38
C GLU A 392 -13.59 4.76 -20.37
N ILE A 393 -13.90 4.27 -21.57
CA ILE A 393 -12.95 4.15 -22.67
C ILE A 393 -13.28 5.25 -23.69
N PRO A 394 -12.78 6.49 -23.52
CA PRO A 394 -13.00 7.57 -24.48
C PRO A 394 -12.38 7.28 -25.86
N PHE A 395 -11.30 6.50 -25.91
CA PHE A 395 -10.61 6.22 -27.15
C PHE A 395 -10.03 4.81 -27.20
N GLN A 396 -10.21 4.17 -28.34
CA GLN A 396 -9.55 2.92 -28.71
C GLN A 396 -9.19 2.98 -30.19
N LYS A 397 -7.98 2.53 -30.51
CA LYS A 397 -7.51 2.46 -31.90
C LYS A 397 -6.70 1.21 -32.15
N GLU A 398 -6.94 0.60 -33.31
CA GLU A 398 -6.06 -0.41 -33.86
C GLU A 398 -4.86 0.26 -34.53
N ILE A 399 -3.67 -0.06 -34.02
CA ILE A 399 -2.41 0.40 -34.59
C ILE A 399 -1.73 -0.85 -35.16
N SER A 400 -1.41 -0.82 -36.45
CA SER A 400 -0.72 -1.91 -37.13
C SER A 400 0.68 -2.11 -36.52
N GLY A 401 0.97 -3.32 -36.07
CA GLY A 401 2.26 -3.68 -35.50
C GLY A 401 2.24 -3.91 -33.99
N TYR A 402 3.41 -4.21 -33.44
CA TYR A 402 3.64 -4.46 -32.03
C TYR A 402 3.81 -3.13 -31.28
N PHE A 403 2.91 -2.88 -30.33
CA PHE A 403 2.97 -1.70 -29.48
C PHE A 403 4.11 -1.83 -28.46
N ASN A 404 4.94 -0.78 -28.34
CA ASN A 404 6.07 -0.78 -27.42
C ASN A 404 5.95 0.30 -26.33
N GLU A 405 5.73 1.57 -26.68
CA GLU A 405 5.88 2.67 -25.70
C GLU A 405 4.93 3.86 -25.89
N ILE A 406 4.56 4.51 -24.78
CA ILE A 406 3.73 5.74 -24.69
C ILE A 406 4.51 6.80 -23.91
N ASN A 407 4.45 8.06 -24.34
CA ASN A 407 5.01 9.17 -23.57
C ASN A 407 4.22 10.48 -23.77
N TRP A 408 3.86 11.13 -22.66
CA TRP A 408 3.10 12.38 -22.65
C TRP A 408 3.97 13.60 -22.89
N ASN A 409 3.44 14.60 -23.59
CA ASN A 409 4.12 15.86 -23.76
C ASN A 409 4.00 16.71 -22.48
N PRO A 410 5.11 17.03 -21.80
CA PRO A 410 5.16 17.74 -20.52
C PRO A 410 4.60 19.16 -20.59
N THR A 411 4.64 19.79 -21.77
CA THR A 411 4.17 21.16 -21.99
C THR A 411 2.78 21.25 -22.62
N ARG A 412 2.31 20.15 -23.20
CA ARG A 412 1.02 20.04 -23.87
C ARG A 412 0.30 18.81 -23.31
N PRO A 413 -0.43 18.96 -22.18
CA PRO A 413 -0.97 17.84 -21.42
C PRO A 413 -2.03 17.03 -22.19
N ASN A 414 -2.52 17.54 -23.32
CA ASN A 414 -3.44 16.89 -24.22
C ASN A 414 -2.73 16.12 -25.37
N LEU A 415 -1.40 16.05 -25.38
CA LEU A 415 -0.64 15.46 -26.49
C LEU A 415 0.28 14.34 -25.98
N PHE A 416 0.26 13.20 -26.65
CA PHE A 416 1.15 12.08 -26.35
C PHE A 416 1.67 11.40 -27.61
N ALA A 417 2.85 10.80 -27.50
CA ALA A 417 3.47 9.97 -28.51
C ALA A 417 3.26 8.49 -28.17
N ALA A 418 3.01 7.67 -29.18
CA ALA A 418 2.85 6.23 -29.06
C ALA A 418 3.61 5.52 -30.19
N TYR A 419 4.50 4.60 -29.84
CA TYR A 419 5.30 3.86 -30.81
C TYR A 419 4.80 2.43 -31.03
N ALA A 420 4.69 2.07 -32.31
CA ALA A 420 4.40 0.71 -32.74
C ALA A 420 5.36 0.25 -33.85
N VAL A 421 5.76 -1.01 -33.80
CA VAL A 421 6.69 -1.64 -34.76
C VAL A 421 5.95 -2.55 -35.71
N THR A 422 6.09 -2.33 -37.01
CA THR A 422 5.72 -3.35 -38.02
C THR A 422 6.96 -4.15 -38.43
N ASN A 423 6.80 -5.31 -39.07
CA ASN A 423 7.90 -6.16 -39.54
C ASN A 423 8.93 -5.47 -40.47
N ARG A 424 8.66 -4.24 -40.92
CA ARG A 424 9.54 -3.48 -41.83
C ARG A 424 10.03 -2.19 -41.20
N ASN A 425 9.14 -1.38 -40.61
CA ASN A 425 9.46 -0.06 -40.06
C ASN A 425 8.76 0.18 -38.71
N GLY A 426 9.35 1.03 -37.88
CA GLY A 426 8.70 1.60 -36.70
C GLY A 426 7.84 2.82 -37.07
N LYS A 427 6.74 3.04 -36.34
CA LYS A 427 5.87 4.20 -36.49
C LYS A 427 5.65 4.86 -35.14
N ILE A 428 6.04 6.13 -35.03
CA ILE A 428 5.69 6.97 -33.89
C ILE A 428 4.42 7.74 -34.27
N ASN A 429 3.32 7.45 -33.61
CA ASN A 429 2.05 8.14 -33.79
C ASN A 429 1.91 9.20 -32.69
N ILE A 430 1.65 10.45 -33.08
CA ILE A 430 1.34 11.53 -32.16
C ILE A 430 -0.18 11.69 -32.12
N PHE A 431 -0.72 11.68 -30.92
CA PHE A 431 -2.13 11.85 -30.64
C PHE A 431 -2.35 13.14 -29.87
N GLU A 432 -3.41 13.86 -30.22
CA GLU A 432 -3.86 15.06 -29.52
C GLU A 432 -5.30 14.84 -29.03
N MET A 433 -5.59 15.36 -27.85
CA MET A 433 -6.91 15.38 -27.24
C MET A 433 -7.50 16.77 -27.30
N GLU A 434 -8.80 16.87 -27.53
CA GLU A 434 -9.48 18.16 -27.61
C GLU A 434 -9.59 18.81 -26.23
N GLU A 435 -9.10 20.06 -26.12
CA GLU A 435 -9.03 20.80 -24.85
C GLU A 435 -10.39 20.99 -24.16
N ASN A 436 -11.48 21.05 -24.94
CA ASN A 436 -12.84 21.28 -24.44
C ASN A 436 -13.67 19.99 -24.30
N ASN A 437 -13.13 18.85 -24.73
CA ASN A 437 -13.78 17.56 -24.59
C ASN A 437 -12.73 16.46 -24.51
N LEU A 438 -12.24 16.20 -23.30
CA LEU A 438 -11.17 15.24 -23.01
C LEU A 438 -11.55 13.77 -23.31
N THR A 439 -12.69 13.53 -23.96
CA THR A 439 -13.11 12.22 -24.46
C THR A 439 -12.74 11.97 -25.91
N THR A 440 -12.33 12.98 -26.68
CA THR A 440 -11.96 12.83 -28.10
C THR A 440 -10.44 12.87 -28.27
N THR A 441 -9.83 11.72 -28.53
CA THR A 441 -8.42 11.59 -28.95
C THR A 441 -8.35 11.40 -30.46
N ARG A 442 -7.47 12.15 -31.14
CA ARG A 442 -7.26 12.05 -32.59
C ARG A 442 -5.78 11.96 -32.94
N PRO A 443 -5.40 11.20 -33.99
CA PRO A 443 -4.04 11.24 -34.52
C PRO A 443 -3.78 12.61 -35.17
N VAL A 444 -2.62 13.21 -34.88
CA VAL A 444 -2.22 14.51 -35.44
C VAL A 444 -0.92 14.48 -36.25
N LYS A 445 -0.06 13.49 -36.01
CA LYS A 445 1.17 13.30 -36.78
C LYS A 445 1.58 11.83 -36.73
N GLU A 446 2.25 11.36 -37.77
CA GLU A 446 2.92 10.06 -37.80
C GLU A 446 4.35 10.28 -38.29
N PHE A 447 5.32 9.73 -37.57
CA PHE A 447 6.71 9.68 -37.99
C PHE A 447 7.10 8.25 -38.35
N THR A 448 7.84 8.09 -39.44
CA THR A 448 8.44 6.80 -39.80
C THR A 448 9.81 6.68 -39.15
N HIS A 449 9.90 5.80 -38.16
CA HIS A 449 11.10 5.55 -37.37
C HIS A 449 11.75 4.22 -37.79
N ARG A 450 13.03 4.04 -37.45
CA ARG A 450 13.75 2.77 -37.65
C ARG A 450 13.13 1.65 -36.77
N MET A 451 13.55 0.40 -36.96
CA MET A 451 13.06 -0.73 -36.15
C MET A 451 13.43 -0.55 -34.66
N ASN A 452 12.67 -1.16 -33.75
CA ASN A 452 12.94 -1.25 -32.30
C ASN A 452 13.24 0.07 -31.56
N CYS A 453 12.34 1.05 -31.61
CA CYS A 453 12.35 2.10 -30.59
C CYS A 453 12.03 1.46 -29.23
N ARG A 454 12.98 1.59 -28.31
CA ARG A 454 12.87 1.16 -26.91
C ARG A 454 12.43 2.30 -26.00
N TYR A 455 12.53 3.55 -26.45
CA TYR A 455 12.30 4.72 -25.61
C TYR A 455 11.81 5.94 -26.39
N LEU A 456 10.82 6.65 -25.84
CA LEU A 456 10.28 7.91 -26.34
C LEU A 456 10.22 8.95 -25.22
N GLU A 457 10.73 10.16 -25.43
CA GLU A 457 10.66 11.23 -24.43
C GLU A 457 10.57 12.62 -25.05
N TRP A 458 9.64 13.44 -24.55
CA TRP A 458 9.53 14.84 -24.93
C TRP A 458 10.46 15.73 -24.11
N ASN A 459 11.14 16.67 -24.79
CA ASN A 459 11.91 17.69 -24.10
C ASN A 459 10.99 18.84 -23.61
N GLU A 460 10.92 19.04 -22.30
CA GLU A 460 10.10 20.10 -21.68
C GLU A 460 10.44 21.51 -22.17
N ARG A 461 11.69 21.75 -22.56
CA ARG A 461 12.19 23.08 -22.88
C ARG A 461 12.14 23.39 -24.36
N THR A 462 12.39 22.39 -25.20
CA THR A 462 12.48 22.57 -26.66
C THR A 462 11.28 22.03 -27.42
N LYS A 463 10.40 21.27 -26.76
CA LYS A 463 9.19 20.67 -27.35
C LYS A 463 9.46 19.66 -28.45
N TYR A 464 10.71 19.21 -28.61
CA TYR A 464 11.09 18.14 -29.52
C TYR A 464 10.91 16.78 -28.85
N LEU A 465 10.62 15.76 -29.66
CA LEU A 465 10.52 14.37 -29.21
C LEU A 465 11.84 13.66 -29.51
N ALA A 466 12.42 13.01 -28.51
CA ALA A 466 13.56 12.12 -28.69
C ALA A 466 13.06 10.68 -28.77
N SER A 467 13.71 9.88 -29.62
CA SER A 467 13.50 8.44 -29.68
C SER A 467 14.84 7.72 -29.71
N GLY A 468 14.91 6.61 -28.99
CA GLY A 468 16.12 5.78 -28.89
C GLY A 468 15.81 4.31 -29.16
N GLY A 469 16.73 3.60 -29.78
CA GLY A 469 16.54 2.19 -30.13
C GLY A 469 17.78 1.48 -30.65
N ASP A 470 17.58 0.22 -31.02
CA ASP A 470 18.56 -0.62 -31.70
C ASP A 470 18.08 -1.04 -33.09
N GLN A 471 19.00 -1.40 -33.98
CA GLN A 471 18.67 -1.84 -35.35
C GLN A 471 18.16 -3.30 -35.41
N GLY A 472 17.69 -3.87 -34.29
CA GLY A 472 17.23 -5.26 -34.19
C GLY A 472 18.28 -6.23 -33.67
N ILE A 473 17.98 -7.53 -33.77
CA ILE A 473 18.69 -8.63 -33.08
C ILE A 473 20.16 -8.77 -33.53
N ASN A 474 20.53 -8.32 -34.74
CA ASN A 474 21.82 -8.62 -35.36
C ASN A 474 22.75 -7.40 -35.56
N VAL A 475 22.47 -6.26 -34.91
CA VAL A 475 23.26 -5.05 -35.15
C VAL A 475 23.60 -4.38 -33.82
N ASN A 476 24.89 -4.31 -33.51
CA ASN A 476 25.45 -3.69 -32.32
C ASN A 476 25.37 -2.15 -32.33
N ASN A 477 24.53 -1.54 -33.17
CA ASN A 477 24.44 -0.09 -33.25
C ASN A 477 23.18 0.41 -32.54
N LEU A 478 23.39 1.37 -31.64
CA LEU A 478 22.33 2.16 -31.04
C LEU A 478 22.15 3.43 -31.86
N PHE A 479 20.91 3.90 -31.92
CA PHE A 479 20.60 5.16 -32.59
C PHE A 479 19.66 6.02 -31.77
N ILE A 480 19.80 7.33 -31.97
CA ILE A 480 19.01 8.38 -31.33
C ILE A 480 18.51 9.31 -32.42
N ASP A 481 17.20 9.49 -32.50
CA ASP A 481 16.55 10.43 -33.40
C ASP A 481 15.85 11.54 -32.61
N ILE A 482 15.94 12.78 -33.08
CA ILE A 482 15.20 13.93 -32.55
C ILE A 482 14.20 14.38 -33.61
N TRP A 483 12.94 14.52 -33.21
CA TRP A 483 11.80 14.83 -34.05
C TRP A 483 11.22 16.20 -33.73
N SER A 484 10.83 16.93 -34.77
CA SER A 484 10.01 18.13 -34.67
C SER A 484 8.67 17.89 -35.34
N MET A 485 7.60 18.46 -34.78
CA MET A 485 6.26 18.43 -35.37
C MET A 485 6.20 19.11 -36.75
N ASP A 486 7.13 20.03 -37.02
CA ASP A 486 7.21 20.80 -38.27
C ASP A 486 7.90 20.05 -39.41
N HIS A 487 8.50 18.88 -39.14
CA HIS A 487 9.29 18.12 -40.11
C HIS A 487 8.78 16.67 -40.21
N ASP A 488 8.87 16.06 -41.38
CA ASP A 488 8.46 14.65 -41.59
C ASP A 488 9.57 13.64 -41.29
N MET A 489 10.82 14.11 -41.23
CA MET A 489 12.03 13.34 -40.94
C MET A 489 12.69 13.83 -39.64
N PRO A 490 13.54 13.02 -38.98
CA PRO A 490 14.32 13.48 -37.84
C PRO A 490 15.12 14.73 -38.19
N ILE A 491 15.06 15.74 -37.33
CA ILE A 491 15.89 16.95 -37.48
C ILE A 491 17.32 16.70 -37.00
N TYR A 492 17.55 15.59 -36.28
CA TYR A 492 18.85 15.09 -35.90
C TYR A 492 18.78 13.57 -35.73
N SER A 493 19.82 12.87 -36.21
CA SER A 493 20.00 11.43 -36.04
C SER A 493 21.45 11.18 -35.68
N LEU A 494 21.68 10.30 -34.70
CA LEU A 494 23.00 9.84 -34.29
C LEU A 494 22.99 8.32 -34.20
N GLU A 495 24.07 7.69 -34.67
CA GLU A 495 24.28 6.25 -34.59
C GLU A 495 25.65 6.00 -33.98
N PHE A 496 25.74 5.06 -33.03
CA PHE A 496 27.01 4.68 -32.41
C PHE A 496 27.14 3.16 -32.26
N PRO A 497 28.34 2.61 -32.53
CA PRO A 497 28.62 1.20 -32.36
C PRO A 497 28.81 0.88 -30.86
N LEU A 498 28.14 -0.16 -30.39
CA LEU A 498 28.51 -0.90 -29.19
C LEU A 498 29.77 -1.70 -29.55
N GLN A 499 30.82 -1.61 -28.73
CA GLN A 499 32.03 -2.41 -28.95
C GLN A 499 31.65 -3.91 -28.92
N GLU A 500 32.11 -4.64 -29.95
CA GLU A 500 32.06 -6.09 -29.98
C GLU A 500 33.04 -6.60 -28.93
N GLU A 501 32.53 -7.25 -27.89
CA GLU A 501 33.33 -8.28 -27.22
C GLU A 501 32.64 -9.62 -27.45
N GLU A 502 33.45 -10.58 -27.89
CA GLU A 502 33.11 -11.96 -28.17
C GLU A 502 32.70 -12.64 -26.86
N GLU A 503 31.42 -12.66 -26.50
CA GLU A 503 30.88 -13.69 -25.59
C GLU A 503 29.34 -13.78 -25.66
N GLU A 504 28.84 -14.94 -25.23
CA GLU A 504 27.60 -15.61 -25.62
C GLU A 504 26.28 -14.81 -25.46
N GLU A 505 25.28 -15.24 -26.24
CA GLU A 505 23.93 -14.69 -26.51
C GLU A 505 23.00 -14.30 -25.33
N GLU A 506 23.48 -14.06 -24.11
CA GLU A 506 22.59 -13.79 -22.96
C GLU A 506 22.39 -12.29 -22.64
N GLU A 507 21.18 -11.82 -22.95
CA GLU A 507 20.41 -10.70 -22.37
C GLU A 507 21.15 -9.39 -22.01
N LYS A 508 21.23 -8.47 -22.99
CA LYS A 508 21.50 -7.03 -22.76
C LYS A 508 20.32 -6.38 -22.03
N GLU A 509 20.36 -6.33 -20.70
CA GLU A 509 19.25 -5.83 -19.87
C GLU A 509 19.39 -4.37 -19.40
N THR A 510 18.31 -3.61 -19.64
CA THR A 510 17.90 -2.32 -19.04
C THR A 510 18.63 -1.03 -19.46
N PHE A 511 17.83 -0.12 -20.04
CA PHE A 511 18.22 1.24 -20.41
C PHE A 511 17.42 2.21 -19.53
N ALA A 512 18.07 3.23 -18.97
CA ALA A 512 17.40 4.32 -18.27
C ALA A 512 18.02 5.65 -18.73
N TRP A 513 17.20 6.64 -19.05
CA TRP A 513 17.67 7.94 -19.55
C TRP A 513 17.09 9.05 -18.66
N ARG A 514 17.83 10.16 -18.44
CA ARG A 514 17.32 11.34 -17.74
C ARG A 514 17.89 12.62 -18.35
N LEU A 515 17.00 13.57 -18.66
CA LEU A 515 17.36 14.93 -19.04
C LEU A 515 18.01 15.69 -17.87
N CYS A 516 19.21 16.26 -18.07
CA CYS A 516 19.77 17.27 -17.17
C CYS A 516 19.38 18.66 -17.67
N THR A 517 18.55 19.38 -16.92
CA THR A 517 18.11 20.73 -17.28
C THR A 517 19.25 21.74 -17.14
N GLY A 518 19.91 22.09 -18.24
CA GLY A 518 20.89 23.17 -18.31
C GLY A 518 20.23 24.57 -18.40
N ASN A 519 20.78 25.54 -17.66
CA ASN A 519 20.40 26.96 -17.66
C ASN A 519 20.85 27.63 -18.97
N GLY A 520 19.92 28.11 -19.81
CA GLY A 520 20.32 28.96 -20.93
C GLY A 520 19.17 29.37 -21.84
N GLU A 521 18.72 30.61 -21.72
CA GLU A 521 17.72 31.26 -22.59
C GLU A 521 18.28 31.48 -24.01
N ALA A 522 17.51 31.17 -25.08
CA ALA A 522 17.59 31.80 -26.41
C ALA A 522 16.66 31.14 -27.46
N GLU A 523 16.17 31.93 -28.42
CA GLU A 523 15.29 31.57 -29.56
C GLU A 523 16.01 31.00 -30.82
N GLY A 524 15.27 30.32 -31.73
CA GLY A 524 15.63 29.87 -33.10
C GLY A 524 16.15 28.42 -33.38
N GLY A 525 15.56 27.69 -34.35
CA GLY A 525 16.20 26.80 -35.37
C GLY A 525 16.73 25.36 -35.10
N ILE A 526 17.16 24.66 -36.18
CA ILE A 526 17.82 23.32 -36.21
C ILE A 526 19.09 23.27 -35.33
N GLU A 527 19.80 24.40 -35.22
CA GLU A 527 20.95 24.54 -34.32
C GLU A 527 20.54 24.46 -32.82
N ARG A 528 19.29 24.83 -32.46
CA ARG A 528 18.71 24.56 -31.13
C ARG A 528 18.41 23.08 -30.93
N ALA A 529 17.99 22.34 -31.95
CA ALA A 529 17.79 20.90 -31.83
C ALA A 529 19.11 20.17 -31.56
N ARG A 530 20.17 20.56 -32.27
CA ARG A 530 21.55 20.09 -32.01
C ARG A 530 22.06 20.47 -30.62
N LYS A 531 21.79 21.70 -30.14
CA LYS A 531 22.12 22.11 -28.75
C LYS A 531 21.22 21.47 -27.69
N SER A 532 19.98 21.14 -28.02
CA SER A 532 19.06 20.44 -27.13
C SER A 532 19.43 18.97 -26.99
N ALA A 533 19.87 18.33 -28.07
CA ALA A 533 20.47 17.00 -28.05
C ALA A 533 21.63 16.95 -27.04
N LYS A 534 22.45 18.01 -26.98
CA LYS A 534 23.55 18.18 -26.00
C LYS A 534 23.13 18.33 -24.53
N ASN A 535 21.83 18.49 -24.23
CA ASN A 535 21.31 18.50 -22.86
C ASN A 535 20.73 17.14 -22.43
N PHE A 536 20.71 16.15 -23.33
CA PHE A 536 20.38 14.79 -22.97
C PHE A 536 21.64 14.10 -22.48
N THR A 537 21.61 13.60 -21.24
CA THR A 537 22.62 12.68 -20.72
C THR A 537 22.06 11.28 -20.86
N PHE A 538 22.81 10.44 -21.54
CA PHE A 538 22.41 9.09 -21.88
C PHE A 538 23.08 8.13 -20.90
N VAL A 539 22.35 7.18 -20.34
CA VAL A 539 22.89 6.18 -19.42
C VAL A 539 22.60 4.79 -19.97
N ILE A 540 23.63 3.96 -20.08
CA ILE A 540 23.54 2.60 -20.62
C ILE A 540 23.97 1.63 -19.52
N GLY A 541 23.06 0.75 -19.12
CA GLY A 541 23.37 -0.39 -18.25
C GLY A 541 23.83 -1.59 -19.07
N SER A 542 24.90 -2.25 -18.62
CA SER A 542 25.37 -3.54 -19.14
C SER A 542 25.81 -4.42 -17.97
N MET A 543 26.09 -5.71 -18.21
CA MET A 543 26.69 -6.59 -17.19
C MET A 543 28.04 -6.07 -16.66
N GLU A 544 28.75 -5.28 -17.45
CA GLU A 544 30.03 -4.68 -17.05
C GLU A 544 29.86 -3.38 -16.26
N GLY A 545 28.65 -2.84 -16.13
CA GLY A 545 28.39 -1.65 -15.33
C GLY A 545 27.59 -0.58 -16.06
N VAL A 546 27.54 0.60 -15.44
CA VAL A 546 26.74 1.74 -15.89
C VAL A 546 27.63 2.74 -16.62
N PHE A 547 27.29 3.02 -17.87
CA PHE A 547 27.98 3.99 -18.72
C PHE A 547 27.16 5.27 -18.81
N ILE A 548 27.79 6.41 -18.56
CA ILE A 548 27.17 7.72 -18.81
C ILE A 548 27.82 8.34 -20.04
N TRP A 549 26.97 8.83 -20.94
CA TRP A 549 27.37 9.55 -22.12
C TRP A 549 26.71 10.92 -22.17
N ASN A 550 27.54 11.95 -22.36
CA ASN A 550 27.10 13.31 -22.57
C ASN A 550 27.58 13.77 -23.96
N PRO A 551 26.67 14.17 -24.88
CA PRO A 551 27.05 14.69 -26.18
C PRO A 551 27.90 15.98 -26.15
N LEU A 552 28.04 16.63 -24.99
CA LEU A 552 28.98 17.75 -24.79
C LEU A 552 30.45 17.30 -24.76
N GLU A 553 30.73 16.03 -24.44
CA GLU A 553 32.07 15.45 -24.43
C GLU A 553 32.34 14.73 -25.77
N CYS A 554 32.27 15.47 -26.89
CA CYS A 554 32.48 14.94 -28.25
C CYS A 554 33.88 14.33 -28.53
N GLU A 555 34.74 14.14 -27.52
CA GLU A 555 36.08 13.56 -27.67
C GLU A 555 36.38 12.42 -26.69
N GLN A 556 35.41 11.93 -25.92
CA GLN A 556 35.66 10.85 -24.95
C GLN A 556 34.71 9.67 -25.10
N GLN A 557 35.29 8.46 -25.06
CA GLN A 557 34.57 7.20 -24.94
C GLN A 557 33.63 7.25 -23.73
N PRO A 558 32.47 6.55 -23.77
CA PRO A 558 31.55 6.46 -22.63
C PRO A 558 32.32 6.07 -21.35
N ARG A 559 32.09 6.79 -20.25
CA ARG A 559 32.80 6.53 -18.98
C ARG A 559 31.98 5.57 -18.11
N ARG A 560 32.62 4.49 -17.64
CA ARG A 560 32.10 3.54 -16.65
C ARG A 560 32.03 4.21 -15.27
N LEU A 561 30.89 4.18 -14.58
CA LEU A 561 30.82 4.64 -13.18
C LEU A 561 31.41 3.58 -12.24
N SER A 562 32.69 3.78 -11.88
CA SER A 562 33.44 3.15 -10.76
C SER A 562 33.51 1.61 -10.72
N ASP A 563 34.71 1.09 -10.45
CA ASP A 563 34.99 -0.34 -10.20
C ASP A 563 34.46 -0.87 -8.82
N ASP A 564 33.65 -0.09 -8.10
CA ASP A 564 33.25 -0.34 -6.70
C ASP A 564 31.83 -0.95 -6.54
N THR A 565 31.35 -1.71 -7.52
CA THR A 565 30.16 -2.55 -7.31
C THR A 565 30.54 -4.02 -7.41
N GLU A 566 30.70 -4.64 -6.23
CA GLU A 566 30.63 -6.10 -6.13
C GLU A 566 29.40 -6.60 -6.88
N ARG A 567 29.60 -7.65 -7.68
CA ARG A 567 28.56 -8.36 -8.44
C ARG A 567 27.34 -8.63 -7.55
N SER A 568 26.29 -7.83 -7.70
CA SER A 568 25.00 -8.05 -7.05
C SER A 568 24.09 -8.85 -7.98
N PRO A 569 23.58 -10.03 -7.58
CA PRO A 569 22.81 -10.89 -8.46
C PRO A 569 21.32 -10.68 -8.24
N PHE A 570 20.70 -9.55 -8.62
CA PHE A 570 19.23 -9.48 -8.68
C PHE A 570 18.71 -8.47 -9.72
N HIS A 571 18.07 -9.04 -10.75
CA HIS A 571 17.24 -8.38 -11.75
C HIS A 571 16.06 -7.58 -11.14
N ARG A 572 15.66 -6.54 -11.88
CA ARG A 572 14.40 -5.74 -11.87
C ARG A 572 14.48 -4.31 -11.29
N THR A 573 14.30 -3.36 -12.22
CA THR A 573 13.78 -1.98 -12.07
C THR A 573 14.46 -1.08 -11.04
N VAL A 574 15.36 -0.23 -11.53
CA VAL A 574 15.83 0.96 -10.80
C VAL A 574 14.78 2.06 -10.94
N ASP A 575 13.88 2.17 -9.96
CA ASP A 575 12.99 3.33 -9.82
C ASP A 575 13.79 4.55 -9.34
N PHE A 576 14.10 5.49 -10.26
CA PHE A 576 14.65 6.79 -9.88
C PHE A 576 13.54 7.69 -9.32
N LEU A 577 13.55 7.88 -8.01
CA LEU A 577 12.66 8.74 -7.23
C LEU A 577 12.67 10.21 -7.72
N GLN A 578 11.47 10.82 -7.74
CA GLN A 578 11.26 12.26 -7.93
C GLN A 578 11.94 13.12 -6.84
N PRO A 579 12.29 14.40 -7.14
CA PRO A 579 13.23 15.19 -6.36
C PRO A 579 12.57 15.88 -5.15
N GLY A 580 13.08 15.56 -3.96
CA GLY A 580 12.84 16.32 -2.74
C GLY A 580 13.87 15.93 -1.71
N ALA A 581 14.72 16.88 -1.31
CA ALA A 581 15.83 16.77 -0.36
C ALA A 581 17.09 16.06 -0.88
N LEU A 582 18.06 16.86 -1.33
CA LEU A 582 19.29 17.11 -0.58
C LEU A 582 20.05 18.24 -1.30
N ARG A 583 19.95 19.45 -0.73
CA ARG A 583 21.03 20.42 -0.82
C ARG A 583 21.99 20.10 0.32
N ASN A 584 23.28 20.15 -0.03
CA ASN A 584 24.49 19.94 0.76
C ASN A 584 25.00 18.51 0.81
#